data_AF-A0A9W8F7D8-F1
#
_entry.id   AF-A0A9W8F7D8-F1
#
_cell.length_a   1.000
_cell.length_b   1.000
_cell.length_c   1.000
_cell.angle_alpha   90.00
_cell.angle_beta   90.00
_cell.angle_gamma   90.00
#
_symmetry.space_group_name_H-M   'P 1'
#
loop_
_entity.id
_entity.type
_entity.pdbx_description
1 polymer ?
#
loop_
_entity_poly.entity_id
_entity_poly.type
_entity_poly.pdbx_seq_one_letter_code
_entity_poly.pdbx_strand_id
1 'polypeptide(L)'
;MKVANYLSLLATGLSLLVATAMGETNEPAAGQQSRLVKRLETAAITRQKGAVLFANGKPTTCEIALISNLLGYVAANCLSYMPDGSVDMSKKYQVMISDGTTTSLGMFDVYSATPHFKYDPTTFANNLAFLKFNSGATRQWKNYIGANRADWTSKFYVSRGVNNASPMPAWMPAQAVAESGDITSQCASASPLFAANTNDLVCTSQVVTTSSACALPYSSIYGVRDPDLAVAGLYSHSVIIGDGLCKYTQIYNYYTLLSSYLEWGGNVAKSTIYLYVADLKYVNNNNPNYSMAVPSGKPTGLVVGGDLSGNSPKPSPSSSSTSASPTPTSSTTTTTTTTTSSSTSLSPSSSPTNDSSSGQKTEKSGINIGIILLIVGVVLLVIAIVAYLLFRRYRKRKEQNQINTTRINNEYSDPNEYNLGARKSYNSALGTYQRHDYLNGGINTVNGDKGY
;
A
#
# COMPACT_ATOMS: atom_id res chain seq x y z
N MET A 1 -46.95 8.41 46.77
CA MET A 1 -45.86 7.41 46.59
C MET A 1 -45.66 6.92 45.16
N LYS A 2 -46.68 6.71 44.31
CA LYS A 2 -46.47 6.21 42.94
C LYS A 2 -45.72 7.19 42.00
N VAL A 3 -45.87 8.51 42.18
CA VAL A 3 -45.23 9.53 41.33
C VAL A 3 -43.71 9.61 41.52
N ALA A 4 -43.20 9.30 42.72
CA ALA A 4 -41.77 9.31 43.01
C ALA A 4 -41.00 8.20 42.26
N ASN A 5 -41.63 7.04 42.04
CA ASN A 5 -41.02 5.93 41.30
C ASN A 5 -40.92 6.23 39.80
N TYR A 6 -41.86 6.98 39.21
CA TYR A 6 -41.78 7.36 37.79
C TYR A 6 -40.70 8.43 37.54
N LEU A 7 -40.50 9.36 38.48
CA LEU A 7 -39.42 10.35 38.40
C LEU A 7 -38.04 9.72 38.55
N SER A 8 -37.89 8.70 39.39
CA SER A 8 -36.62 7.96 39.51
C SER A 8 -36.27 7.17 38.24
N LEU A 9 -37.26 6.61 37.54
CA LEU A 9 -37.08 5.88 36.28
C LEU A 9 -36.79 6.82 35.11
N LEU A 10 -37.41 8.01 35.08
CA LEU A 10 -37.10 9.04 34.09
C LEU A 10 -35.70 9.63 34.31
N ALA A 11 -35.27 9.82 35.56
CA ALA A 11 -33.94 10.32 35.87
C ALA A 11 -32.83 9.33 35.48
N THR A 12 -32.99 8.03 35.77
CA THR A 12 -32.02 7.01 35.32
C THR A 12 -32.04 6.82 33.81
N GLY A 13 -33.20 6.90 33.17
CA GLY A 13 -33.32 6.88 31.71
C GLY A 13 -32.64 8.08 31.04
N LEU A 14 -32.78 9.28 31.61
CA LEU A 14 -32.16 10.50 31.08
C LEU A 14 -30.64 10.53 31.32
N SER A 15 -30.16 10.03 32.47
CA SER A 15 -28.72 9.87 32.73
C SER A 15 -28.06 8.86 31.80
N LEU A 16 -28.77 7.77 31.44
CA LEU A 16 -28.27 6.81 30.44
C LEU A 16 -28.22 7.42 29.03
N LEU A 17 -29.17 8.30 28.69
CA LEU A 17 -29.20 9.04 27.42
C LEU A 17 -28.13 10.14 27.32
N VAL A 18 -27.79 10.79 28.44
CA VAL A 18 -26.75 11.83 28.47
C VAL A 18 -25.35 11.21 28.50
N ALA A 19 -25.17 10.06 29.17
CA ALA A 19 -23.91 9.30 29.13
C ALA A 19 -23.61 8.74 27.72
N THR A 20 -24.63 8.43 26.91
CA THR A 20 -24.45 8.08 25.49
C THR A 20 -24.15 9.29 24.60
N ALA A 21 -24.48 10.52 25.03
CA ALA A 21 -24.22 11.74 24.28
C ALA A 21 -22.84 12.37 24.57
N MET A 22 -22.20 12.00 25.67
CA MET A 22 -20.86 12.49 26.07
C MET A 22 -19.80 11.38 26.19
N GLY A 23 -20.13 10.16 25.79
CA GLY A 23 -19.11 9.15 25.54
C GLY A 23 -18.13 9.72 24.53
N GLU A 24 -16.88 9.92 24.97
CA GLU A 24 -15.73 9.82 24.09
C GLU A 24 -16.00 8.59 23.22
N THR A 25 -16.41 8.85 21.98
CA THR A 25 -16.46 7.82 20.98
C THR A 25 -15.01 7.37 20.88
N ASN A 26 -14.70 6.24 21.50
CA ASN A 26 -13.74 5.30 20.96
C ASN A 26 -14.21 5.04 19.53
N GLU A 27 -13.90 5.99 18.63
CA GLU A 27 -14.01 5.77 17.21
C GLU A 27 -13.18 4.52 16.98
N PRO A 28 -13.79 3.44 16.45
CA PRO A 28 -13.01 2.26 16.13
C PRO A 28 -11.86 2.71 15.24
N ALA A 29 -10.63 2.46 15.70
CA ALA A 29 -9.42 2.66 14.93
C ALA A 29 -9.63 2.05 13.55
N ALA A 30 -9.37 2.83 12.50
CA ALA A 30 -9.66 2.52 11.10
C ALA A 30 -11.15 2.24 10.79
N GLY A 31 -11.90 3.30 10.45
CA GLY A 31 -13.32 3.25 10.13
C GLY A 31 -13.68 2.20 9.07
N GLN A 32 -14.32 1.12 9.50
CA GLN A 32 -14.98 0.14 8.64
C GLN A 32 -16.22 0.77 8.00
N GLN A 33 -16.13 1.28 6.77
CA GLN A 33 -17.28 1.73 5.97
C GLN A 33 -17.57 0.69 4.88
N SER A 34 -18.80 0.18 4.82
CA SER A 34 -19.14 -0.99 4.00
C SER A 34 -19.42 -0.70 2.52
N ARG A 35 -19.50 0.56 2.07
CA ARG A 35 -19.77 0.87 0.64
C ARG A 35 -19.20 2.22 0.23
N LEU A 36 -18.19 2.21 -0.66
CA LEU A 36 -17.95 3.15 -1.77
C LEU A 36 -16.45 3.22 -2.09
N VAL A 37 -16.01 2.39 -3.04
CA VAL A 37 -15.22 2.67 -4.26
C VAL A 37 -15.45 1.44 -5.15
N LYS A 38 -15.60 1.62 -6.47
CA LYS A 38 -15.94 0.53 -7.41
C LYS A 38 -14.87 -0.56 -7.26
N ARG A 39 -15.28 -1.67 -6.65
CA ARG A 39 -14.42 -2.79 -6.30
C ARG A 39 -13.89 -3.42 -7.58
N LEU A 40 -12.63 -3.82 -7.54
CA LEU A 40 -11.97 -4.49 -8.64
C LEU A 40 -12.54 -5.90 -8.76
N GLU A 41 -13.15 -6.22 -9.90
CA GLU A 41 -13.45 -7.61 -10.25
C GLU A 41 -12.16 -8.33 -10.66
N THR A 42 -12.03 -9.61 -10.35
CA THR A 42 -10.88 -10.43 -10.76
C THR A 42 -10.62 -10.37 -12.27
N ALA A 43 -11.70 -10.36 -13.08
CA ALA A 43 -11.61 -10.23 -14.53
C ALA A 43 -11.06 -8.86 -15.02
N ALA A 44 -11.02 -7.85 -14.14
CA ALA A 44 -10.54 -6.51 -14.44
C ALA A 44 -9.10 -6.25 -13.98
N ILE A 45 -8.46 -7.18 -13.25
CA ILE A 45 -7.14 -6.93 -12.61
C ILE A 45 -6.04 -6.58 -13.63
N THR A 46 -6.11 -7.17 -14.82
CA THR A 46 -5.20 -6.94 -15.96
C THR A 46 -5.50 -5.64 -16.72
N ARG A 47 -6.74 -5.15 -16.65
CA ARG A 47 -7.15 -3.87 -17.25
C ARG A 47 -6.84 -2.70 -16.34
N GLN A 48 -6.98 -2.90 -15.03
CA GLN A 48 -6.63 -1.86 -14.09
C GLN A 48 -5.15 -1.54 -14.15
N LYS A 49 -4.88 -0.28 -13.92
CA LYS A 49 -3.57 0.33 -13.88
C LYS A 49 -3.49 1.01 -12.51
N GLY A 50 -2.36 0.86 -11.84
CA GLY A 50 -2.17 1.33 -10.48
C GLY A 50 -1.40 2.65 -10.48
N ALA A 51 -0.38 2.71 -9.64
CA ALA A 51 0.62 3.77 -9.68
C ALA A 51 2.03 3.19 -9.72
N VAL A 52 2.92 3.86 -10.46
CA VAL A 52 4.33 3.48 -10.56
C VAL A 52 5.17 4.68 -10.14
N LEU A 53 6.21 4.41 -9.36
CA LEU A 53 7.19 5.41 -8.96
C LEU A 53 8.11 5.72 -10.14
N PHE A 54 8.36 7.01 -10.35
CA PHE A 54 9.39 7.54 -11.23
C PHE A 54 10.48 8.15 -10.39
N ALA A 55 11.73 7.93 -10.78
CA ALA A 55 12.90 8.53 -10.16
C ALA A 55 13.76 9.19 -11.24
N ASN A 56 14.05 10.48 -11.08
CA ASN A 56 14.82 11.30 -12.02
C ASN A 56 14.30 11.20 -13.47
N GLY A 57 12.98 11.25 -13.62
CA GLY A 57 12.31 11.19 -14.93
C GLY A 57 12.28 9.82 -15.60
N LYS A 58 12.72 8.75 -14.92
CA LYS A 58 12.67 7.38 -15.43
C LYS A 58 11.65 6.54 -14.66
N PRO A 59 10.89 5.66 -15.33
CA PRO A 59 10.03 4.70 -14.64
C PRO A 59 10.88 3.69 -13.87
N THR A 60 10.44 3.33 -12.67
CA THR A 60 11.03 2.25 -11.86
C THR A 60 10.16 1.00 -11.93
N THR A 61 10.64 -0.13 -11.40
CA THR A 61 9.78 -1.32 -11.16
C THR A 61 8.94 -1.22 -9.89
N CYS A 62 8.99 -0.09 -9.18
CA CYS A 62 8.35 0.07 -7.88
C CYS A 62 6.90 0.54 -8.05
N GLU A 63 5.96 -0.37 -7.77
CA GLU A 63 4.54 -0.03 -7.68
C GLU A 63 4.23 0.71 -6.38
N ILE A 64 3.24 1.60 -6.45
CA ILE A 64 2.71 2.34 -5.32
C ILE A 64 1.31 1.82 -5.00
N ALA A 65 1.12 1.36 -3.77
CA ALA A 65 -0.21 1.05 -3.26
C ALA A 65 -0.90 2.36 -2.88
N LEU A 66 -1.66 2.91 -3.83
CA LEU A 66 -2.42 4.14 -3.66
C LEU A 66 -3.42 4.00 -2.51
N ILE A 67 -3.42 4.97 -1.59
CA ILE A 67 -4.40 5.07 -0.50
C ILE A 67 -5.45 6.12 -0.81
N SER A 68 -5.03 7.25 -1.38
CA SER A 68 -5.91 8.34 -1.80
C SER A 68 -5.27 9.11 -2.95
N ASN A 69 -5.94 10.16 -3.42
CA ASN A 69 -5.40 11.10 -4.39
C ASN A 69 -4.18 11.91 -3.89
N LEU A 70 -3.81 11.75 -2.62
CA LEU A 70 -2.71 12.47 -1.98
C LEU A 70 -1.61 11.55 -1.41
N LEU A 71 -1.86 10.25 -1.30
CA LEU A 71 -1.08 9.34 -0.46
C LEU A 71 -0.93 7.95 -1.08
N GLY A 72 0.21 7.31 -0.85
CA GLY A 72 0.43 5.91 -1.21
C GLY A 72 1.61 5.29 -0.47
N TYR A 73 1.58 3.96 -0.31
CA TYR A 73 2.75 3.20 0.16
C TYR A 73 3.65 2.83 -1.02
N VAL A 74 4.95 2.77 -0.76
CA VAL A 74 5.96 2.20 -1.66
C VAL A 74 6.94 1.36 -0.84
N ALA A 75 7.68 0.44 -1.45
CA ALA A 75 8.80 -0.20 -0.76
C ALA A 75 9.90 0.83 -0.45
N ALA A 76 10.46 0.79 0.76
CA ALA A 76 11.47 1.77 1.20
C ALA A 76 12.76 1.70 0.35
N ASN A 77 13.17 0.49 -0.05
CA ASN A 77 14.33 0.26 -0.92
C ASN A 77 14.17 0.78 -2.36
N CYS A 78 13.00 1.31 -2.73
CA CYS A 78 12.80 2.05 -3.99
C CYS A 78 13.26 3.51 -3.93
N LEU A 79 13.56 4.01 -2.73
CA LEU A 79 14.02 5.36 -2.49
C LEU A 79 15.52 5.39 -2.29
N SER A 80 16.14 6.52 -2.61
CA SER A 80 17.53 6.80 -2.25
C SER A 80 17.61 7.51 -0.91
N TYR A 81 18.68 7.24 -0.18
CA TYR A 81 18.89 7.76 1.17
C TYR A 81 20.18 8.57 1.25
N MET A 82 20.15 9.61 2.06
CA MET A 82 21.34 10.34 2.49
C MET A 82 22.08 9.55 3.58
N PRO A 83 23.35 9.88 3.89
CA PRO A 83 24.12 9.18 4.92
C PRO A 83 23.48 9.19 6.33
N ASP A 84 22.60 10.16 6.61
CA ASP A 84 21.84 10.25 7.87
C ASP A 84 20.60 9.34 7.92
N GLY A 85 20.35 8.56 6.86
CA GLY A 85 19.21 7.66 6.74
C GLY A 85 17.90 8.33 6.33
N SER A 86 17.90 9.64 6.09
CA SER A 86 16.73 10.34 5.53
C SER A 86 16.63 10.12 4.01
N VAL A 87 15.44 10.24 3.44
CA VAL A 87 15.24 10.11 1.99
C VAL A 87 15.88 11.31 1.28
N ASP A 88 16.68 11.02 0.27
CA ASP A 88 17.31 12.02 -0.59
C ASP A 88 16.27 12.64 -1.53
N MET A 89 15.59 13.68 -1.05
CA MET A 89 14.62 14.47 -1.81
C MET A 89 15.27 15.43 -2.82
N SER A 90 16.61 15.46 -2.95
CA SER A 90 17.27 16.15 -4.07
C SER A 90 17.05 15.40 -5.39
N LYS A 91 16.78 14.09 -5.32
CA LYS A 91 16.30 13.30 -6.46
C LYS A 91 14.83 13.60 -6.71
N LYS A 92 14.49 13.76 -7.98
CA LYS A 92 13.10 14.02 -8.37
C LYS A 92 12.31 12.72 -8.35
N TYR A 93 11.42 12.57 -7.38
CA TYR A 93 10.44 11.48 -7.36
C TYR A 93 9.09 11.97 -7.88
N GLN A 94 8.46 11.16 -8.73
CA GLN A 94 7.12 11.42 -9.24
C GLN A 94 6.29 10.13 -9.17
N VAL A 95 4.97 10.27 -9.07
CA VAL A 95 4.03 9.16 -9.12
C VAL A 95 3.23 9.29 -10.41
N MET A 96 3.33 8.29 -11.28
CA MET A 96 2.42 8.17 -12.41
C MET A 96 1.21 7.37 -11.98
N ILE A 97 0.02 7.97 -12.08
CA ILE A 97 -1.25 7.36 -11.66
C ILE A 97 -2.10 7.14 -12.92
N SER A 98 -2.82 6.03 -12.97
CA SER A 98 -3.86 5.81 -14.00
C SER A 98 -5.26 5.94 -13.42
N ASP A 99 -6.21 6.27 -14.30
CA ASP A 99 -7.66 6.22 -14.01
C ASP A 99 -8.23 4.79 -13.92
N GLY A 100 -7.43 3.78 -14.24
CA GLY A 100 -7.77 2.37 -14.08
C GLY A 100 -8.34 1.69 -15.32
N THR A 101 -8.49 2.34 -16.48
CA THR A 101 -8.97 1.63 -17.69
C THR A 101 -8.05 1.73 -18.89
N THR A 102 -7.55 2.92 -19.22
CA THR A 102 -6.69 3.10 -20.41
C THR A 102 -5.84 4.36 -20.37
N THR A 103 -6.14 5.34 -19.52
CA THR A 103 -5.45 6.64 -19.55
C THR A 103 -4.63 6.88 -18.30
N SER A 104 -3.52 7.60 -18.49
CA SER A 104 -2.78 8.17 -17.37
C SER A 104 -3.63 9.31 -16.80
N LEU A 105 -3.88 9.30 -15.49
CA LEU A 105 -4.42 10.45 -14.78
C LEU A 105 -3.38 11.59 -14.80
N GLY A 106 -2.09 11.24 -14.73
CA GLY A 106 -0.99 12.19 -14.78
C GLY A 106 0.26 11.68 -14.07
N MET A 107 1.30 12.52 -14.09
CA MET A 107 2.50 12.38 -13.27
C MET A 107 2.51 13.49 -12.22
N PHE A 108 2.74 13.12 -10.97
CA PHE A 108 2.61 14.04 -9.84
C PHE A 108 3.88 14.03 -9.00
N ASP A 109 4.41 15.20 -8.69
CA ASP A 109 5.62 15.29 -7.88
C ASP A 109 5.36 14.80 -6.45
N VAL A 110 6.29 14.00 -5.93
CA VAL A 110 6.33 13.59 -4.53
C VAL A 110 7.00 14.71 -3.74
N TYR A 111 6.26 15.35 -2.85
CA TYR A 111 6.79 16.44 -2.02
C TYR A 111 7.25 15.96 -0.64
N SER A 112 6.92 14.73 -0.26
CA SER A 112 7.40 14.12 0.98
C SER A 112 7.40 12.61 0.89
N ALA A 113 8.48 11.99 1.38
CA ALA A 113 8.60 10.55 1.54
C ALA A 113 9.07 10.25 2.97
N THR A 114 8.39 9.34 3.66
CA THR A 114 8.70 8.97 5.05
C THR A 114 8.89 7.46 5.13
N PRO A 115 10.14 6.96 5.22
CA PRO A 115 10.41 5.55 5.42
C PRO A 115 9.91 5.11 6.81
N HIS A 116 9.64 3.82 6.96
CA HIS A 116 9.36 3.26 8.28
C HIS A 116 10.55 3.52 9.21
N PHE A 117 10.29 3.96 10.44
CA PHE A 117 11.34 4.35 11.40
C PHE A 117 12.22 3.18 11.89
N LYS A 118 11.83 1.94 11.57
CA LYS A 118 12.58 0.69 11.77
C LYS A 118 12.96 0.00 10.46
N TYR A 119 12.95 0.72 9.34
CA TYR A 119 13.43 0.16 8.07
C TYR A 119 14.91 -0.19 8.19
N ASP A 120 15.24 -1.43 7.88
CA ASP A 120 16.62 -1.93 7.82
C ASP A 120 16.96 -2.30 6.37
N PRO A 121 17.88 -1.57 5.71
CA PRO A 121 18.24 -1.83 4.31
C PRO A 121 19.06 -3.11 4.10
N THR A 122 19.60 -3.71 5.16
CA THR A 122 20.39 -4.95 5.07
C THR A 122 19.48 -6.17 5.13
N THR A 123 18.52 -6.18 6.05
CA THR A 123 17.59 -7.30 6.23
C THR A 123 16.30 -7.15 5.43
N PHE A 124 15.97 -5.93 4.97
CA PHE A 124 14.67 -5.54 4.40
C PHE A 124 13.50 -5.62 5.40
N ALA A 125 13.79 -5.68 6.70
CA ALA A 125 12.75 -5.57 7.73
C ALA A 125 12.08 -4.20 7.64
N ASN A 126 10.75 -4.17 7.74
CA ASN A 126 9.95 -2.95 7.63
C ASN A 126 10.23 -2.16 6.34
N ASN A 127 10.44 -2.85 5.22
CA ASN A 127 10.70 -2.24 3.91
C ASN A 127 9.45 -1.57 3.32
N LEU A 128 9.04 -0.45 3.91
CA LEU A 128 7.93 0.39 3.50
C LEU A 128 8.26 1.87 3.72
N ALA A 129 7.79 2.70 2.81
CA ALA A 129 7.78 4.14 2.92
C ALA A 129 6.40 4.68 2.55
N PHE A 130 6.05 5.81 3.13
CA PHE A 130 4.82 6.53 2.86
C PHE A 130 5.12 7.75 2.00
N LEU A 131 4.46 7.87 0.86
CA LEU A 131 4.62 8.99 -0.07
C LEU A 131 3.44 9.96 0.07
N LYS A 132 3.75 11.25 0.01
CA LYS A 132 2.78 12.33 -0.13
C LYS A 132 3.00 13.03 -1.47
N PHE A 133 1.93 13.12 -2.24
CA PHE A 133 1.86 13.77 -3.55
C PHE A 133 0.50 14.47 -3.66
N ASN A 134 0.26 15.20 -4.74
CA ASN A 134 -1.06 15.77 -5.00
C ASN A 134 -1.44 15.55 -6.46
N SER A 135 -2.46 14.72 -6.70
CA SER A 135 -2.90 14.45 -8.06
C SER A 135 -3.71 15.57 -8.71
N GLY A 136 -4.03 16.64 -7.98
CA GLY A 136 -4.92 17.71 -8.44
C GLY A 136 -6.35 17.25 -8.72
N ALA A 137 -6.70 16.01 -8.38
CA ALA A 137 -8.04 15.48 -8.61
C ALA A 137 -9.08 16.26 -7.81
N THR A 138 -10.09 16.79 -8.51
CA THR A 138 -11.21 17.54 -7.90
C THR A 138 -12.07 16.65 -7.01
N ARG A 139 -12.09 15.34 -7.26
CA ARG A 139 -12.77 14.34 -6.45
C ARG A 139 -11.76 13.61 -5.57
N GLN A 140 -11.97 13.68 -4.27
CA GLN A 140 -11.26 12.81 -3.33
C GLN A 140 -11.74 11.38 -3.51
N TRP A 141 -10.79 10.46 -3.59
CA TRP A 141 -11.04 9.02 -3.60
C TRP A 141 -10.14 8.33 -2.58
N LYS A 142 -10.58 7.17 -2.12
CA LYS A 142 -9.92 6.37 -1.08
C LYS A 142 -9.88 4.93 -1.53
N ASN A 143 -8.73 4.29 -1.43
CA ASN A 143 -8.60 2.86 -1.65
C ASN A 143 -8.56 2.15 -0.31
N TYR A 144 -8.99 0.89 -0.33
CA TYR A 144 -8.96 0.01 0.83
C TYR A 144 -7.76 -0.91 0.72
N ILE A 145 -7.15 -1.19 1.86
CA ILE A 145 -6.10 -2.20 1.98
C ILE A 145 -6.72 -3.53 2.35
N GLY A 146 -6.45 -4.56 1.55
CA GLY A 146 -6.82 -5.93 1.87
C GLY A 146 -6.17 -6.35 3.18
N ALA A 147 -6.99 -6.73 4.16
CA ALA A 147 -6.53 -7.22 5.46
C ALA A 147 -7.17 -8.58 5.74
N ASN A 148 -6.83 -9.18 6.89
CA ASN A 148 -7.23 -10.52 7.31
C ASN A 148 -7.05 -11.61 6.24
N ARG A 149 -5.84 -12.18 6.16
CA ARG A 149 -5.52 -13.23 5.16
C ARG A 149 -6.45 -14.44 5.21
N ALA A 150 -7.02 -14.75 6.37
CA ALA A 150 -7.94 -15.88 6.52
C ALA A 150 -9.24 -15.68 5.74
N ASP A 151 -9.60 -14.43 5.39
CA ASP A 151 -10.79 -14.11 4.61
C ASP A 151 -10.57 -14.20 3.09
N TRP A 152 -9.32 -14.38 2.64
CA TRP A 152 -9.00 -14.36 1.23
C TRP A 152 -9.26 -15.73 0.60
N THR A 153 -10.12 -15.76 -0.42
CA THR A 153 -10.40 -16.96 -1.20
C THR A 153 -9.28 -17.27 -2.19
N SER A 154 -8.53 -16.24 -2.62
CA SER A 154 -7.34 -16.39 -3.45
C SER A 154 -6.44 -15.16 -3.32
N LYS A 155 -5.22 -15.27 -3.88
CA LYS A 155 -4.23 -14.19 -3.99
C LYS A 155 -3.86 -14.00 -5.45
N PHE A 156 -3.70 -12.75 -5.86
CA PHE A 156 -3.10 -12.42 -7.16
C PHE A 156 -1.81 -11.65 -6.96
N TYR A 157 -0.79 -12.06 -7.70
CA TYR A 157 0.46 -11.33 -7.85
C TYR A 157 0.35 -10.49 -9.12
N VAL A 158 0.56 -9.18 -9.00
CA VAL A 158 0.33 -8.22 -10.09
C VAL A 158 1.59 -7.41 -10.36
N SER A 159 1.92 -7.27 -11.64
CA SER A 159 3.04 -6.48 -12.13
C SER A 159 2.50 -5.39 -13.04
N ARG A 160 2.92 -4.17 -12.76
CA ARG A 160 2.55 -2.98 -13.52
C ARG A 160 3.81 -2.26 -13.95
N GLY A 161 3.88 -1.96 -15.23
CA GLY A 161 5.02 -1.27 -15.83
C GLY A 161 4.57 -0.14 -16.72
N VAL A 162 5.49 0.78 -16.96
CA VAL A 162 5.35 1.86 -17.91
C VAL A 162 6.57 1.80 -18.82
N ASN A 163 6.37 1.94 -20.13
CA ASN A 163 7.49 1.99 -21.05
C ASN A 163 8.23 3.34 -20.93
N ASN A 164 9.50 3.37 -21.30
CA ASN A 164 10.32 4.59 -21.24
C ASN A 164 10.14 5.46 -22.49
N ALA A 165 8.97 5.44 -23.12
CA ALA A 165 8.72 6.20 -24.34
C ALA A 165 8.62 7.70 -24.03
N SER A 166 9.48 8.51 -24.65
CA SER A 166 9.40 9.97 -24.64
C SER A 166 8.45 10.45 -25.75
N PRO A 167 7.64 11.50 -25.56
CA PRO A 167 7.59 12.42 -24.41
C PRO A 167 6.64 12.01 -23.28
N MET A 168 5.78 11.01 -23.49
CA MET A 168 4.81 10.53 -22.51
C MET A 168 4.95 9.01 -22.32
N PRO A 169 5.34 8.56 -21.12
CA PRO A 169 5.39 7.14 -20.79
C PRO A 169 4.01 6.49 -20.99
N ALA A 170 3.96 5.33 -21.62
CA ALA A 170 2.73 4.58 -21.85
C ALA A 170 2.67 3.33 -20.97
N TRP A 171 1.50 3.08 -20.38
CA TRP A 171 1.27 1.91 -19.55
C TRP A 171 1.43 0.62 -20.35
N MET A 172 2.24 -0.30 -19.84
CA MET A 172 2.32 -1.66 -20.36
C MET A 172 1.08 -2.45 -19.92
N PRO A 173 0.64 -3.49 -20.67
CA PRO A 173 -0.37 -4.43 -20.19
C PRO A 173 0.00 -4.93 -18.79
N ALA A 174 -0.95 -4.90 -17.85
CA ALA A 174 -0.67 -5.41 -16.52
C ALA A 174 -0.65 -6.94 -16.58
N GLN A 175 0.31 -7.53 -15.90
CA GLN A 175 0.45 -8.98 -15.80
C GLN A 175 -0.03 -9.39 -14.41
N ALA A 176 -0.88 -10.42 -14.36
CA ALA A 176 -1.42 -10.93 -13.12
C ALA A 176 -1.44 -12.45 -13.17
N VAL A 177 -1.14 -13.08 -12.04
CA VAL A 177 -1.16 -14.52 -11.88
C VAL A 177 -1.77 -14.86 -10.53
N ALA A 178 -2.62 -15.88 -10.50
CA ALA A 178 -3.16 -16.40 -9.25
C ALA A 178 -2.07 -17.20 -8.52
N GLU A 179 -2.10 -17.21 -7.20
CA GLU A 179 -1.20 -18.05 -6.41
C GLU A 179 -1.27 -19.53 -6.80
N SER A 180 -0.11 -20.19 -6.80
CA SER A 180 0.01 -21.61 -7.07
C SER A 180 0.78 -22.32 -5.94
N GLY A 181 0.09 -23.16 -5.17
CA GLY A 181 0.69 -24.02 -4.15
C GLY A 181 1.14 -23.28 -2.88
N ASP A 182 1.34 -24.04 -1.80
CA ASP A 182 1.95 -23.54 -0.57
C ASP A 182 3.45 -23.84 -0.59
N ILE A 183 4.27 -22.79 -0.57
CA ILE A 183 5.73 -22.87 -0.51
C ILE A 183 6.31 -22.22 0.76
N THR A 184 5.49 -22.07 1.80
CA THR A 184 5.85 -21.36 3.03
C THR A 184 7.10 -21.93 3.70
N SER A 185 7.29 -23.25 3.69
CA SER A 185 8.46 -23.89 4.29
C SER A 185 9.76 -23.59 3.52
N GLN A 186 9.73 -23.62 2.20
CA GLN A 186 10.87 -23.26 1.35
C GLN A 186 11.24 -21.78 1.53
N CYS A 187 10.24 -20.91 1.58
CA CYS A 187 10.43 -19.48 1.85
C CYS A 187 11.04 -19.22 3.24
N ALA A 188 10.56 -19.91 4.28
CA ALA A 188 11.12 -19.80 5.62
C ALA A 188 12.57 -20.31 5.69
N SER A 189 12.87 -21.37 4.96
CA SER A 189 14.25 -21.87 4.86
C SER A 189 15.17 -20.87 4.14
N ALA A 190 14.68 -20.17 3.11
CA ALA A 190 15.48 -19.27 2.30
C ALA A 190 15.69 -17.88 2.94
N SER A 191 14.70 -17.37 3.67
CA SER A 191 14.72 -16.06 4.31
C SER A 191 14.43 -16.16 5.81
N PRO A 192 15.45 -15.95 6.67
CA PRO A 192 15.24 -15.83 8.10
C PRO A 192 14.23 -14.73 8.46
N LEU A 193 14.19 -13.63 7.68
CA LEU A 193 13.22 -12.54 7.88
C LEU A 193 11.80 -13.05 7.71
N PHE A 194 11.53 -13.84 6.68
CA PHE A 194 10.23 -14.45 6.47
C PHE A 194 9.90 -15.46 7.58
N ALA A 195 10.85 -16.32 7.95
CA ALA A 195 10.65 -17.30 9.02
C ALA A 195 10.22 -16.65 10.35
N ALA A 196 10.78 -15.48 10.67
CA ALA A 196 10.45 -14.72 11.88
C ALA A 196 9.14 -13.91 11.77
N ASN A 197 8.62 -13.66 10.56
CA ASN A 197 7.52 -12.71 10.30
C ASN A 197 6.48 -13.25 9.31
N THR A 198 6.10 -14.52 9.43
CA THR A 198 5.15 -15.18 8.51
C THR A 198 3.77 -14.53 8.49
N ASN A 199 3.43 -13.71 9.49
CA ASN A 199 2.18 -12.93 9.56
C ASN A 199 2.23 -11.60 8.82
N ASP A 200 3.42 -11.10 8.52
CA ASP A 200 3.64 -9.76 7.98
C ASP A 200 4.26 -9.77 6.58
N LEU A 201 4.70 -10.96 6.15
CA LEU A 201 5.19 -11.23 4.82
C LEU A 201 4.36 -12.33 4.14
N VAL A 202 4.25 -12.24 2.82
CA VAL A 202 3.79 -13.32 1.94
C VAL A 202 4.91 -13.66 0.97
N CYS A 203 5.01 -14.92 0.57
CA CYS A 203 6.07 -15.40 -0.31
C CYS A 203 5.50 -16.19 -1.50
N THR A 204 6.14 -16.06 -2.66
CA THR A 204 5.88 -16.86 -3.87
C THR A 204 7.17 -17.11 -4.64
N SER A 205 7.20 -18.17 -5.46
CA SER A 205 8.25 -18.41 -6.45
C SER A 205 7.88 -17.90 -7.84
N GLN A 206 6.67 -17.37 -7.99
CA GLN A 206 6.18 -16.85 -9.26
C GLN A 206 6.92 -15.58 -9.66
N VAL A 207 7.22 -15.50 -10.95
CA VAL A 207 7.92 -14.40 -11.59
C VAL A 207 7.18 -13.97 -12.84
N VAL A 208 7.47 -12.75 -13.28
CA VAL A 208 7.04 -12.21 -14.54
C VAL A 208 8.22 -12.20 -15.51
N THR A 209 8.04 -12.82 -16.67
CA THR A 209 9.05 -12.81 -17.73
C THR A 209 8.83 -11.58 -18.59
N THR A 210 9.82 -10.70 -18.64
CA THR A 210 9.82 -9.55 -19.54
C THR A 210 10.58 -9.88 -20.83
N SER A 211 10.58 -8.96 -21.79
CA SER A 211 11.35 -9.11 -23.03
C SER A 211 12.86 -9.22 -22.82
N SER A 212 13.40 -8.90 -21.64
CA SER A 212 14.83 -8.98 -21.32
C SER A 212 15.30 -10.38 -20.90
N ALA A 213 14.43 -11.40 -20.95
CA ALA A 213 14.68 -12.78 -20.50
C ALA A 213 14.96 -12.94 -18.99
N CYS A 214 15.05 -11.85 -18.22
CA CYS A 214 15.21 -11.89 -16.78
C CYS A 214 13.86 -12.10 -16.09
N ALA A 215 13.85 -12.93 -15.05
CA ALA A 215 12.69 -13.07 -14.20
C ALA A 215 12.62 -11.87 -13.25
N LEU A 216 11.52 -11.13 -13.30
CA LEU A 216 11.23 -10.09 -12.33
C LEU A 216 10.15 -10.57 -11.37
N PRO A 217 10.16 -10.15 -10.09
CA PRO A 217 9.03 -10.34 -9.21
C PRO A 217 7.82 -9.53 -9.71
N TYR A 218 6.64 -9.94 -9.29
CA TYR A 218 5.47 -9.06 -9.35
C TYR A 218 5.65 -7.92 -8.35
N SER A 219 5.03 -6.78 -8.61
CA SER A 219 5.26 -5.55 -7.83
C SER A 219 4.33 -5.43 -6.62
N SER A 220 3.17 -6.08 -6.66
CA SER A 220 2.19 -6.06 -5.57
C SER A 220 1.41 -7.37 -5.47
N ILE A 221 0.73 -7.55 -4.32
CA ILE A 221 -0.24 -8.62 -4.12
C ILE A 221 -1.61 -8.06 -3.78
N TYR A 222 -2.63 -8.77 -4.26
CA TYR A 222 -4.02 -8.48 -3.99
C TYR A 222 -4.68 -9.69 -3.31
N GLY A 223 -5.37 -9.43 -2.21
CA GLY A 223 -6.24 -10.42 -1.57
C GLY A 223 -7.60 -10.39 -2.24
N VAL A 224 -8.10 -11.56 -2.65
CA VAL A 224 -9.42 -11.72 -3.28
C VAL A 224 -10.41 -12.25 -2.29
N ARG A 225 -11.60 -11.67 -2.35
CA ARG A 225 -12.81 -12.15 -1.71
C ARG A 225 -13.94 -11.94 -2.71
N ASP A 226 -14.21 -12.99 -3.48
CA ASP A 226 -15.11 -12.98 -4.64
C ASP A 226 -16.39 -12.14 -4.43
N PRO A 227 -16.68 -11.16 -5.31
CA PRO A 227 -15.97 -10.80 -6.55
C PRO A 227 -14.85 -9.76 -6.38
N ASP A 228 -14.58 -9.35 -5.16
CA ASP A 228 -13.79 -8.16 -4.86
C ASP A 228 -12.33 -8.49 -4.60
N LEU A 229 -11.44 -7.56 -4.94
CA LEU A 229 -10.04 -7.62 -4.56
C LEU A 229 -9.52 -6.27 -4.10
N ALA A 230 -8.55 -6.30 -3.18
CA ALA A 230 -7.90 -5.12 -2.62
C ALA A 230 -6.39 -5.35 -2.55
N VAL A 231 -5.61 -4.28 -2.76
CA VAL A 231 -4.16 -4.36 -2.62
C VAL A 231 -3.83 -4.69 -1.17
N ALA A 232 -3.05 -5.73 -0.95
CA ALA A 232 -2.78 -6.25 0.38
C ALA A 232 -1.30 -6.14 0.75
N GLY A 233 -0.40 -6.10 -0.24
CA GLY A 233 1.03 -6.04 -0.01
C GLY A 233 1.81 -5.50 -1.19
N LEU A 234 3.04 -5.07 -0.92
CA LEU A 234 3.99 -4.58 -1.90
C LEU A 234 5.23 -5.47 -1.92
N TYR A 235 5.84 -5.60 -3.09
CA TYR A 235 7.12 -6.30 -3.22
C TYR A 235 8.16 -5.70 -2.28
N SER A 236 8.81 -6.55 -1.49
CA SER A 236 9.86 -6.16 -0.56
C SER A 236 11.23 -6.51 -1.13
N HIS A 237 11.49 -7.80 -1.30
CA HIS A 237 12.78 -8.32 -1.75
C HIS A 237 12.60 -9.72 -2.33
N SER A 238 13.65 -10.21 -2.98
CA SER A 238 13.76 -11.58 -3.45
C SER A 238 15.01 -12.23 -2.86
N VAL A 239 14.93 -13.50 -2.51
CA VAL A 239 16.09 -14.37 -2.26
C VAL A 239 16.30 -15.25 -3.50
N ILE A 240 17.48 -15.15 -4.09
CA ILE A 240 17.85 -15.83 -5.33
C ILE A 240 18.93 -16.86 -5.01
N ILE A 241 18.64 -18.12 -5.34
CA ILE A 241 19.63 -19.20 -5.33
C ILE A 241 20.16 -19.30 -6.77
N GLY A 242 21.42 -18.89 -6.97
CA GLY A 242 22.06 -18.76 -8.29
C GLY A 242 22.83 -17.44 -8.44
N ASP A 243 23.07 -17.03 -9.69
CA ASP A 243 23.97 -15.91 -10.03
C ASP A 243 23.23 -14.57 -10.26
N GLY A 244 21.90 -14.55 -10.14
CA GLY A 244 21.09 -13.33 -10.23
C GLY A 244 19.73 -13.54 -10.87
N LEU A 245 18.99 -12.44 -11.08
CA LEU A 245 17.60 -12.45 -11.58
C LEU A 245 17.43 -13.10 -12.97
N CYS A 246 18.49 -13.14 -13.77
CA CYS A 246 18.46 -13.71 -15.12
C CYS A 246 19.08 -15.11 -15.20
N LYS A 247 19.69 -15.59 -14.11
CA LYS A 247 20.40 -16.87 -14.03
C LYS A 247 20.23 -17.44 -12.62
N TYR A 248 19.06 -17.99 -12.33
CA TYR A 248 18.72 -18.56 -11.04
C TYR A 248 18.30 -20.02 -11.17
N THR A 249 18.54 -20.80 -10.12
CA THR A 249 17.96 -22.15 -9.97
C THR A 249 16.65 -22.07 -9.21
N GLN A 250 16.57 -21.19 -8.19
CA GLN A 250 15.36 -20.90 -7.44
C GLN A 250 15.29 -19.41 -7.10
N ILE A 251 14.07 -18.89 -7.05
CA ILE A 251 13.78 -17.52 -6.64
C ILE A 251 12.56 -17.52 -5.73
N TYR A 252 12.66 -16.79 -4.62
CA TYR A 252 11.59 -16.59 -3.66
C TYR A 252 11.37 -15.08 -3.52
N ASN A 253 10.16 -14.63 -3.78
CA ASN A 253 9.75 -13.23 -3.78
C ASN A 253 8.89 -12.96 -2.56
N TYR A 254 9.26 -11.96 -1.75
CA TYR A 254 8.62 -11.63 -0.49
C TYR A 254 7.90 -10.29 -0.59
N TYR A 255 6.72 -10.21 0.00
CA TYR A 255 5.84 -9.04 -0.06
C TYR A 255 5.46 -8.60 1.35
N THR A 256 5.66 -7.33 1.65
CA THR A 256 5.26 -6.73 2.92
C THR A 256 3.76 -6.51 2.92
N LEU A 257 3.05 -7.11 3.88
CA LEU A 257 1.63 -6.90 4.08
C LEU A 257 1.36 -5.52 4.68
N LEU A 258 0.50 -4.77 4.02
CA LEU A 258 0.19 -3.39 4.42
C LEU A 258 -0.72 -3.31 5.65
N SER A 259 -1.50 -4.36 5.94
CA SER A 259 -2.42 -4.41 7.08
C SER A 259 -1.71 -4.17 8.42
N SER A 260 -0.50 -4.71 8.59
CA SER A 260 0.27 -4.55 9.83
C SER A 260 0.76 -3.10 10.05
N TYR A 261 0.74 -2.27 9.00
CA TYR A 261 1.30 -0.91 8.98
C TYR A 261 0.25 0.20 8.80
N LEU A 262 -1.05 -0.11 8.92
CA LEU A 262 -2.11 0.88 8.73
C LEU A 262 -2.05 2.00 9.77
N GLU A 263 -1.82 1.66 11.04
CA GLU A 263 -1.76 2.65 12.11
C GLU A 263 -0.52 3.57 11.96
N TRP A 264 0.64 2.98 11.67
CA TRP A 264 1.85 3.76 11.36
C TRP A 264 1.61 4.71 10.18
N GLY A 265 1.11 4.19 9.05
CA GLY A 265 0.83 5.00 7.87
C GLY A 265 -0.22 6.07 8.14
N GLY A 266 -1.25 5.76 8.93
CA GLY A 266 -2.27 6.72 9.34
C GLY A 266 -1.70 7.86 10.19
N ASN A 267 -0.78 7.55 11.11
CA ASN A 267 -0.07 8.55 11.90
C ASN A 267 0.85 9.45 11.04
N VAL A 268 1.55 8.88 10.05
CA VAL A 268 2.37 9.65 9.09
C VAL A 268 1.49 10.54 8.20
N ALA A 269 0.36 10.00 7.75
CA ALA A 269 -0.62 10.68 6.90
C ALA A 269 -1.42 11.75 7.64
N LYS A 270 -1.55 11.64 8.97
CA LYS A 270 -2.57 12.35 9.76
C LYS A 270 -3.97 12.12 9.20
N SER A 271 -4.24 10.89 8.76
CA SER A 271 -5.50 10.47 8.14
C SER A 271 -5.74 9.00 8.42
N THR A 272 -7.01 8.59 8.48
CA THR A 272 -7.40 7.19 8.56
C THR A 272 -7.10 6.47 7.24
N ILE A 273 -6.48 5.29 7.32
CA ILE A 273 -6.32 4.36 6.22
C ILE A 273 -7.38 3.26 6.36
N TYR A 274 -8.09 2.97 5.28
CA TYR A 274 -9.26 2.10 5.31
C TYR A 274 -8.85 0.66 4.98
N LEU A 275 -9.44 -0.28 5.71
CA LEU A 275 -9.21 -1.71 5.56
C LEU A 275 -10.39 -2.40 4.88
N TYR A 276 -10.09 -3.44 4.11
CA TYR A 276 -11.06 -4.32 3.49
C TYR A 276 -10.99 -5.70 4.15
N VAL A 277 -12.02 -6.06 4.92
CA VAL A 277 -12.14 -7.34 5.65
C VAL A 277 -13.55 -7.91 5.56
N ALA A 278 -13.67 -9.23 5.72
CA ALA A 278 -14.95 -9.92 5.82
C ALA A 278 -15.44 -9.99 7.24
N ASP A 279 -14.55 -10.41 8.12
CA ASP A 279 -14.85 -10.54 9.51
C ASP A 279 -14.90 -9.14 10.15
N LEU A 280 -16.11 -8.70 10.50
CA LEU A 280 -16.30 -7.45 11.22
C LEU A 280 -15.65 -7.47 12.61
N LYS A 281 -15.32 -8.66 13.13
CA LYS A 281 -14.58 -8.83 14.39
C LYS A 281 -13.06 -8.75 14.20
N TYR A 282 -12.57 -8.69 12.96
CA TYR A 282 -11.16 -8.52 12.71
C TYR A 282 -10.67 -7.20 13.30
N VAL A 283 -9.72 -7.30 14.23
CA VAL A 283 -9.05 -6.15 14.83
C VAL A 283 -7.70 -6.03 14.16
N ASN A 284 -7.47 -4.88 13.52
CA ASN A 284 -6.17 -4.61 12.94
C ASN A 284 -5.12 -4.34 14.02
N ASN A 285 -3.85 -4.42 13.64
CA ASN A 285 -2.79 -3.91 14.48
C ASN A 285 -2.93 -2.37 14.64
N ASN A 286 -3.19 -1.94 15.88
CA ASN A 286 -3.38 -0.54 16.24
C ASN A 286 -2.12 0.08 16.88
N ASN A 287 -0.94 -0.52 16.68
CA ASN A 287 0.31 0.03 17.16
C ASN A 287 0.95 0.96 16.10
N PRO A 288 1.00 2.29 16.32
CA PRO A 288 1.66 3.22 15.38
C PRO A 288 3.17 3.01 15.30
N ASN A 289 3.74 2.30 16.28
CA ASN A 289 5.13 1.92 16.36
C ASN A 289 5.34 0.43 16.06
N TYR A 290 4.40 -0.22 15.38
CA TYR A 290 4.56 -1.60 14.96
C TYR A 290 5.87 -1.76 14.16
N SER A 291 6.55 -2.90 14.35
CA SER A 291 7.70 -3.28 13.53
C SER A 291 7.84 -4.79 13.48
N MET A 292 8.24 -5.32 12.33
CA MET A 292 8.70 -6.70 12.16
C MET A 292 9.89 -7.02 13.08
N ALA A 293 9.99 -8.28 13.49
CA ALA A 293 11.18 -8.82 14.12
C ALA A 293 12.35 -8.84 13.12
N VAL A 294 13.54 -8.46 13.57
CA VAL A 294 14.77 -8.49 12.76
C VAL A 294 15.61 -9.70 13.19
N PRO A 295 15.67 -10.78 12.40
CA PRO A 295 16.43 -11.97 12.78
C PRO A 295 17.93 -11.77 12.56
N SER A 296 18.74 -12.56 13.27
CA SER A 296 20.20 -12.57 13.14
C SER A 296 20.73 -13.48 12.03
N GLY A 297 19.87 -14.33 11.45
CA GLY A 297 20.25 -15.27 10.39
C GLY A 297 20.51 -14.60 9.04
N LYS A 298 21.39 -15.21 8.23
CA LYS A 298 21.63 -14.80 6.84
C LYS A 298 20.72 -15.58 5.88
N PRO A 299 20.19 -14.94 4.83
CA PRO A 299 19.50 -15.64 3.74
C PRO A 299 20.41 -16.65 3.04
N THR A 300 19.83 -17.71 2.48
CA THR A 300 20.58 -18.79 1.82
C THR A 300 21.10 -18.43 0.43
N GLY A 301 20.81 -17.22 -0.07
CA GLY A 301 21.12 -16.78 -1.42
C GLY A 301 21.31 -15.27 -1.53
N LEU A 302 21.43 -14.77 -2.76
CA LEU A 302 21.54 -13.35 -3.05
C LEU A 302 20.21 -12.66 -2.76
N VAL A 303 20.24 -11.59 -1.96
CA VAL A 303 19.05 -10.77 -1.70
C VAL A 303 19.05 -9.55 -2.62
N VAL A 304 17.95 -9.34 -3.32
CA VAL A 304 17.74 -8.16 -4.17
C VAL A 304 16.41 -7.49 -3.85
N GLY A 305 16.31 -6.19 -4.11
CA GLY A 305 15.07 -5.44 -3.97
C GLY A 305 15.18 -4.05 -4.60
N GLY A 306 14.15 -3.22 -4.44
CA GLY A 306 14.12 -1.85 -4.95
C GLY A 306 13.76 -1.78 -6.43
N ASP A 307 14.35 -0.82 -7.14
CA ASP A 307 14.18 -0.69 -8.59
C ASP A 307 15.04 -1.71 -9.35
N LEU A 308 14.38 -2.70 -9.95
CA LEU A 308 15.01 -3.80 -10.66
C LEU A 308 15.22 -3.49 -12.15
N SER A 309 14.81 -2.31 -12.63
CA SER A 309 15.01 -1.90 -14.03
C SER A 309 16.49 -1.79 -14.40
N GLY A 310 17.35 -1.42 -13.44
CA GLY A 310 18.80 -1.30 -13.60
C GLY A 310 19.57 -2.63 -13.52
N ASN A 311 18.92 -3.72 -13.09
CA ASN A 311 19.57 -5.03 -12.91
C ASN A 311 19.63 -5.86 -14.20
N SER A 312 19.40 -5.25 -15.35
CA SER A 312 19.73 -5.88 -16.62
C SER A 312 21.23 -6.20 -16.58
N PRO A 313 21.65 -7.45 -16.88
CA PRO A 313 23.04 -7.84 -16.82
C PRO A 313 23.80 -6.86 -17.70
N LYS A 314 24.60 -5.99 -17.06
CA LYS A 314 25.56 -5.18 -17.77
C LYS A 314 26.36 -6.18 -18.59
N PRO A 315 26.37 -6.08 -19.94
CA PRO A 315 27.06 -7.08 -20.76
C PRO A 315 28.42 -7.28 -20.13
N SER A 316 28.64 -8.49 -19.60
CA SER A 316 29.90 -8.83 -18.94
C SER A 316 30.98 -8.33 -19.88
N PRO A 317 31.93 -7.49 -19.41
CA PRO A 317 32.94 -6.92 -20.29
C PRO A 317 33.47 -8.09 -21.12
N SER A 318 33.17 -8.06 -22.42
CA SER A 318 33.54 -9.14 -23.31
C SER A 318 35.04 -9.18 -23.17
N SER A 319 35.55 -10.15 -22.42
CA SER A 319 36.96 -10.39 -22.27
C SER A 319 37.42 -10.60 -23.70
N SER A 320 38.05 -9.57 -24.26
CA SER A 320 38.66 -9.59 -25.57
C SER A 320 39.82 -10.56 -25.46
N SER A 321 39.48 -11.85 -25.48
CA SER A 321 40.42 -12.93 -25.68
C SER A 321 40.95 -12.73 -27.08
N THR A 322 42.18 -12.24 -27.15
CA THR A 322 43.02 -12.24 -28.33
C THR A 322 43.02 -13.67 -28.89
N SER A 323 42.23 -13.89 -29.94
CA SER A 323 42.06 -15.20 -30.56
C SER A 323 43.33 -15.52 -31.34
N ALA A 324 44.13 -16.45 -30.83
CA ALA A 324 44.98 -17.26 -31.68
C ALA A 324 44.08 -18.17 -32.53
N SER A 325 44.37 -18.22 -33.83
CA SER A 325 43.65 -18.96 -34.87
C SER A 325 43.53 -20.46 -34.56
N PRO A 326 42.32 -21.05 -34.56
CA PRO A 326 42.15 -22.49 -34.57
C PRO A 326 41.83 -23.04 -35.97
N THR A 327 42.51 -24.14 -36.26
CA THR A 327 42.43 -25.06 -37.41
C THR A 327 41.01 -25.64 -37.60
N PRO A 328 40.56 -25.89 -38.85
CA PRO A 328 39.22 -26.43 -39.11
C PRO A 328 39.16 -27.94 -38.84
N THR A 329 38.18 -28.37 -38.03
CA THR A 329 37.82 -29.79 -37.90
C THR A 329 36.34 -29.98 -38.20
N SER A 330 36.08 -30.80 -39.21
CA SER A 330 34.76 -31.21 -39.73
C SER A 330 34.01 -32.16 -38.78
N SER A 331 32.73 -32.39 -39.13
CA SER A 331 31.84 -33.49 -38.71
C SER A 331 30.95 -33.16 -37.48
N THR A 332 29.69 -33.60 -37.31
CA THR A 332 28.82 -34.52 -38.04
C THR A 332 27.36 -34.13 -37.77
N THR A 333 26.49 -34.24 -38.78
CA THR A 333 25.04 -34.01 -38.70
C THR A 333 24.36 -35.19 -38.01
N THR A 334 23.46 -34.94 -37.05
CA THR A 334 22.54 -35.98 -36.56
C THR A 334 21.14 -35.41 -36.40
N THR A 335 20.23 -35.96 -37.21
CA THR A 335 18.81 -35.68 -37.31
C THR A 335 18.06 -36.54 -36.29
N THR A 336 17.18 -35.96 -35.47
CA THR A 336 16.28 -36.76 -34.62
C THR A 336 14.84 -36.28 -34.79
N THR A 337 14.00 -37.26 -35.09
CA THR A 337 12.60 -37.22 -35.50
C THR A 337 11.64 -37.02 -34.34
N THR A 338 10.68 -36.11 -34.54
CA THR A 338 9.51 -35.87 -33.70
C THR A 338 8.43 -36.92 -33.97
N THR A 339 7.84 -37.51 -32.93
CA THR A 339 6.60 -38.29 -33.02
C THR A 339 5.55 -37.78 -32.03
N THR A 340 4.31 -37.90 -32.47
CA THR A 340 3.16 -37.07 -32.17
C THR A 340 2.06 -37.89 -31.48
N SER A 341 1.23 -37.20 -30.71
CA SER A 341 -0.20 -37.49 -30.46
C SER A 341 -0.61 -38.69 -29.59
N SER A 342 -1.37 -38.41 -28.54
CA SER A 342 -2.70 -39.03 -28.37
C SER A 342 -3.57 -38.22 -27.41
N SER A 343 -4.76 -37.90 -27.92
CA SER A 343 -5.88 -37.23 -27.29
C SER A 343 -6.89 -38.26 -26.80
N THR A 344 -7.43 -38.11 -25.58
CA THR A 344 -8.57 -38.91 -25.13
C THR A 344 -9.60 -38.05 -24.41
N SER A 345 -10.86 -38.34 -24.74
CA SER A 345 -12.07 -37.54 -24.61
C SER A 345 -12.90 -37.79 -23.35
N LEU A 346 -13.54 -36.72 -22.88
CA LEU A 346 -14.94 -36.56 -22.41
C LEU A 346 -15.67 -37.67 -21.65
N SER A 347 -16.25 -37.28 -20.51
CA SER A 347 -17.61 -37.67 -20.09
C SER A 347 -18.18 -36.70 -19.03
N PRO A 348 -19.39 -36.16 -19.19
CA PRO A 348 -20.14 -35.54 -18.10
C PRO A 348 -21.28 -36.45 -17.61
N SER A 349 -21.46 -36.54 -16.30
CA SER A 349 -22.60 -37.22 -15.65
C SER A 349 -23.39 -36.23 -14.81
N SER A 350 -24.70 -36.24 -15.05
CA SER A 350 -25.78 -35.44 -14.46
C SER A 350 -26.23 -35.95 -13.09
N SER A 351 -26.82 -35.08 -12.25
CA SER A 351 -28.01 -35.37 -11.42
C SER A 351 -28.56 -34.11 -10.70
N PRO A 352 -29.90 -33.90 -10.64
CA PRO A 352 -30.56 -32.84 -9.85
C PRO A 352 -31.28 -33.40 -8.62
N THR A 353 -31.55 -32.59 -7.57
CA THR A 353 -32.65 -32.88 -6.61
C THR A 353 -33.04 -31.71 -5.67
N ASN A 354 -34.34 -31.39 -5.73
CA ASN A 354 -35.35 -31.13 -4.68
C ASN A 354 -35.30 -29.95 -3.68
N ASP A 355 -36.26 -29.04 -3.88
CA ASP A 355 -37.39 -28.66 -3.01
C ASP A 355 -37.31 -28.87 -1.48
N SER A 356 -37.66 -27.82 -0.73
CA SER A 356 -38.55 -27.89 0.44
C SER A 356 -39.03 -26.50 0.90
N SER A 357 -40.34 -26.30 0.84
CA SER A 357 -41.12 -25.18 1.41
C SER A 357 -41.44 -25.41 2.90
N SER A 358 -41.40 -24.37 3.74
CA SER A 358 -42.12 -24.37 5.02
C SER A 358 -42.72 -23.00 5.34
N GLY A 359 -44.04 -23.01 5.56
CA GLY A 359 -44.86 -21.84 5.86
C GLY A 359 -44.87 -21.46 7.34
N GLN A 360 -44.86 -20.16 7.62
CA GLN A 360 -45.03 -19.60 8.96
C GLN A 360 -46.46 -19.11 9.18
N LYS A 361 -47.03 -19.50 10.32
CA LYS A 361 -48.35 -19.09 10.81
C LYS A 361 -48.27 -17.69 11.43
N THR A 362 -49.20 -16.82 11.04
CA THR A 362 -49.37 -15.47 11.57
C THR A 362 -50.43 -15.48 12.68
N GLU A 363 -50.00 -15.28 13.93
CA GLU A 363 -50.93 -14.99 15.04
C GLU A 363 -51.17 -13.48 15.14
N LYS A 364 -52.45 -13.10 15.11
CA LYS A 364 -52.92 -11.71 15.20
C LYS A 364 -53.07 -11.33 16.67
N SER A 365 -52.19 -10.47 17.17
CA SER A 365 -52.30 -9.87 18.50
C SER A 365 -52.91 -8.47 18.40
N GLY A 366 -54.02 -8.25 19.10
CA GLY A 366 -54.77 -7.00 19.11
C GLY A 366 -54.06 -5.91 19.94
N ILE A 367 -53.77 -4.78 19.29
CA ILE A 367 -53.04 -3.66 19.88
C ILE A 367 -54.03 -2.68 20.55
N ASN A 368 -53.87 -2.49 21.87
CA ASN A 368 -54.67 -1.57 22.68
C ASN A 368 -54.36 -0.10 22.31
N ILE A 369 -55.39 0.61 21.82
CA ILE A 369 -55.33 1.98 21.25
C ILE A 369 -54.82 3.05 22.24
N GLY A 370 -54.91 2.83 23.55
CA GLY A 370 -54.50 3.81 24.57
C GLY A 370 -52.99 4.15 24.61
N ILE A 371 -52.12 3.27 24.10
CA ILE A 371 -50.66 3.44 24.15
C ILE A 371 -50.15 4.34 23.00
N ILE A 372 -50.90 4.44 21.89
CA ILE A 372 -50.46 5.12 20.68
C ILE A 372 -50.33 6.64 20.90
N LEU A 373 -51.23 7.25 21.67
CA LEU A 373 -51.22 8.71 21.90
C LEU A 373 -50.01 9.19 22.71
N LEU A 374 -49.50 8.38 23.64
CA LEU A 374 -48.35 8.75 24.46
C LEU A 374 -47.04 8.67 23.65
N ILE A 375 -46.92 7.69 22.74
CA ILE A 375 -45.76 7.53 21.87
C ILE A 375 -45.64 8.70 20.89
N VAL A 376 -46.75 9.16 20.30
CA VAL A 376 -46.73 10.29 19.35
C VAL A 376 -46.19 11.57 20.00
N GLY A 377 -46.56 11.85 21.26
CA GLY A 377 -46.05 13.02 22.00
C GLY A 377 -44.54 12.97 22.23
N VAL A 378 -44.00 11.81 22.60
CA VAL A 378 -42.56 11.64 22.83
C VAL A 378 -41.77 11.75 21.52
N VAL A 379 -42.27 11.16 20.43
CA VAL A 379 -41.62 11.23 19.11
C VAL A 379 -41.53 12.68 18.61
N LEU A 380 -42.60 13.47 18.74
CA LEU A 380 -42.58 14.89 18.35
C LEU A 380 -41.59 15.72 19.19
N LEU A 381 -41.48 15.44 20.49
CA LEU A 381 -40.52 16.12 21.36
C LEU A 381 -39.07 15.80 20.96
N VAL A 382 -38.76 14.54 20.65
CA VAL A 382 -37.42 14.13 20.21
C VAL A 382 -37.06 14.77 18.87
N ILE A 383 -38.00 14.82 17.92
CA ILE A 383 -37.78 15.50 16.62
C ILE A 383 -37.47 16.98 16.82
N ALA A 384 -38.20 17.67 17.70
CA ALA A 384 -37.96 19.09 18.00
C ALA A 384 -36.57 19.33 18.62
N ILE A 385 -36.11 18.45 19.53
CA ILE A 385 -34.78 18.55 20.15
C ILE A 385 -33.68 18.32 19.10
N VAL A 386 -33.81 17.30 18.24
CA VAL A 386 -32.84 17.02 17.17
C VAL A 386 -32.77 18.17 16.18
N ALA A 387 -33.91 18.71 15.74
CA ALA A 387 -33.97 19.87 14.86
C ALA A 387 -33.28 21.10 15.47
N TYR A 388 -33.50 21.37 16.77
CA TYR A 388 -32.84 22.46 17.49
C TYR A 388 -31.32 22.27 17.58
N LEU A 389 -30.84 21.06 17.86
CA LEU A 389 -29.40 20.76 17.92
C LEU A 389 -28.72 20.90 16.55
N LEU A 390 -29.38 20.46 15.47
CA LEU A 390 -28.88 20.63 14.10
C LEU A 390 -28.85 22.11 13.70
N PHE A 391 -29.89 22.89 14.04
CA PHE A 391 -29.93 24.33 13.80
C PHE A 391 -28.81 25.06 14.55
N ARG A 392 -28.56 24.70 15.82
CA ARG A 392 -27.46 25.27 16.62
C ARG A 392 -26.10 24.94 16.02
N ARG A 393 -25.89 23.71 15.51
CA ARG A 393 -24.65 23.32 14.82
C ARG A 393 -24.47 24.06 13.49
N TYR A 394 -25.55 24.33 12.77
CA TYR A 394 -25.50 25.04 11.49
C TYR A 394 -25.11 26.51 11.65
N ARG A 395 -25.56 27.22 12.71
CA ARG A 395 -25.14 28.61 12.96
C ARG A 395 -23.63 28.75 13.18
N LYS A 396 -23.00 27.83 13.92
CA LYS A 396 -21.54 27.89 14.19
C LYS A 396 -20.67 27.75 12.94
N ARG A 397 -21.16 27.10 11.87
CA ARG A 397 -20.40 26.93 10.62
C ARG A 397 -20.37 28.19 9.75
N LYS A 398 -21.34 29.10 9.90
CA LYS A 398 -21.38 30.34 9.10
C LYS A 398 -20.30 31.35 9.52
N GLU A 399 -19.94 31.38 10.80
CA GLU A 399 -18.90 32.29 11.32
C GLU A 399 -17.49 31.87 10.85
N GLN A 400 -17.20 30.57 10.76
CA GLN A 400 -15.89 30.09 10.31
C GLN A 400 -15.64 30.30 8.81
N ASN A 401 -16.69 30.24 7.98
CA ASN A 401 -16.54 30.46 6.54
C ASN A 401 -16.25 31.93 6.19
N GLN A 402 -16.69 32.91 7.00
CA GLN A 402 -16.35 34.32 6.77
C GLN A 402 -14.88 34.65 7.08
N ILE A 403 -14.25 33.94 8.03
CA ILE A 403 -12.84 34.15 8.37
C ILE A 403 -11.91 33.61 7.27
N ASN A 404 -12.25 32.48 6.65
CA ASN A 404 -11.43 31.90 5.57
C ASN A 404 -11.48 32.70 4.26
N THR A 405 -12.62 33.31 3.90
CA THR A 405 -12.69 34.17 2.71
C THR A 405 -11.88 35.46 2.88
N THR A 406 -11.75 35.98 4.10
CA THR A 406 -10.96 37.20 4.36
C THR A 406 -9.45 36.92 4.30
N ARG A 407 -8.99 35.71 4.66
CA ARG A 407 -7.56 35.35 4.54
C ARG A 407 -7.13 35.16 3.08
N ILE A 408 -7.97 34.56 2.24
CA ILE A 408 -7.61 34.28 0.84
C ILE A 408 -7.55 35.56 0.00
N ASN A 409 -8.36 36.58 0.31
CA ASN A 409 -8.35 37.84 -0.45
C ASN A 409 -7.21 38.79 -0.05
N ASN A 410 -6.58 38.61 1.11
CA ASN A 410 -5.42 39.43 1.52
C ASN A 410 -4.07 38.86 1.08
N GLU A 411 -4.01 37.65 0.53
CA GLU A 411 -2.77 36.99 0.09
C GLU A 411 -2.60 37.03 -1.44
N TYR A 412 -3.49 37.74 -2.15
CA TYR A 412 -3.37 38.01 -3.58
C TYR A 412 -3.54 39.50 -3.85
N SER A 413 -2.56 40.29 -3.39
CA SER A 413 -2.33 41.65 -3.87
C SER A 413 -0.86 41.78 -4.28
N ASP A 414 -0.71 41.81 -5.60
CA ASP A 414 0.34 42.41 -6.41
C ASP A 414 1.72 41.74 -6.56
N PRO A 415 2.00 41.17 -7.75
CA PRO A 415 3.34 40.93 -8.27
C PRO A 415 3.69 42.04 -9.28
N ASN A 416 4.54 43.00 -8.94
CA ASN A 416 5.49 43.71 -9.84
C ASN A 416 6.04 45.02 -9.23
N GLU A 417 7.12 44.95 -8.46
CA GLU A 417 8.02 46.07 -8.11
C GLU A 417 9.13 45.49 -7.20
N TYR A 418 10.46 45.55 -7.39
CA TYR A 418 11.44 46.46 -8.01
C TYR A 418 12.69 45.62 -8.41
N ASN A 419 13.39 45.84 -9.53
CA ASN A 419 14.29 46.94 -9.89
C ASN A 419 15.61 47.04 -9.08
N LEU A 420 16.70 47.14 -9.84
CA LEU A 420 18.09 47.29 -9.41
C LEU A 420 18.29 48.56 -8.55
N GLY A 421 19.05 48.44 -7.47
CA GLY A 421 19.47 49.59 -6.67
C GLY A 421 20.57 49.25 -5.67
N ALA A 422 21.70 49.94 -5.81
CA ALA A 422 22.93 49.71 -5.08
C ALA A 422 22.93 50.22 -3.62
N ARG A 423 23.89 49.67 -2.84
CA ARG A 423 24.51 50.18 -1.60
C ARG A 423 23.66 50.28 -0.33
N LYS A 424 24.05 49.55 0.73
CA LYS A 424 24.97 50.04 1.79
C LYS A 424 25.22 48.97 2.85
N SER A 425 26.46 48.94 3.33
CA SER A 425 26.94 48.27 4.53
C SER A 425 26.03 48.45 5.73
N TYR A 426 25.80 47.36 6.48
CA TYR A 426 25.83 47.38 7.94
C TYR A 426 26.52 46.11 8.45
N ASN A 427 27.55 46.34 9.24
CA ASN A 427 28.24 45.35 10.05
C ASN A 427 27.48 45.13 11.37
N SER A 428 27.83 44.02 12.03
CA SER A 428 27.76 43.71 13.47
C SER A 428 26.42 43.31 14.10
N ALA A 429 26.32 42.01 14.45
CA ALA A 429 26.31 41.52 15.85
C ALA A 429 26.09 39.98 15.84
N LEU A 430 27.13 39.17 16.00
CA LEU A 430 27.48 38.47 17.26
C LEU A 430 26.34 37.63 17.85
N GLY A 431 26.34 36.35 17.48
CA GLY A 431 25.62 35.26 18.15
C GLY A 431 26.48 34.01 18.14
N THR A 432 27.33 33.88 19.16
CA THR A 432 28.13 32.70 19.49
C THR A 432 27.22 31.51 19.80
N TYR A 433 27.28 30.45 19.01
CA TYR A 433 26.75 29.14 19.40
C TYR A 433 27.91 28.15 19.55
N GLN A 434 27.98 27.57 20.75
CA GLN A 434 29.04 26.67 21.19
C GLN A 434 29.07 25.40 20.34
N ARG A 435 30.28 25.11 19.84
CA ARG A 435 30.69 23.85 19.24
C ARG A 435 30.93 22.85 20.38
N HIS A 436 30.15 21.78 20.42
CA HIS A 436 30.49 20.61 21.22
C HIS A 436 31.44 19.72 20.41
N ASP A 437 32.70 19.69 20.84
CA ASP A 437 33.69 18.71 20.40
C ASP A 437 33.29 17.33 20.94
N TYR A 438 32.96 16.39 20.06
CA TYR A 438 33.01 14.97 20.38
C TYR A 438 34.28 14.36 19.80
N LEU A 439 35.07 13.85 20.72
CA LEU A 439 36.33 13.14 20.54
C LEU A 439 36.15 11.89 19.67
N ASN A 440 36.88 11.90 18.56
CA ASN A 440 37.87 10.91 18.17
C ASN A 440 37.69 9.47 18.71
N GLY A 441 37.16 8.59 17.86
CA GLY A 441 37.21 7.13 18.03
C GLY A 441 37.54 6.49 16.69
N GLY A 442 38.82 6.19 16.47
CA GLY A 442 39.33 5.61 15.24
C GLY A 442 38.80 4.20 14.98
N ILE A 443 38.46 3.91 13.72
CA ILE A 443 38.26 2.55 13.22
C ILE A 443 39.31 2.29 12.14
N ASN A 444 40.13 1.30 12.42
CA ASN A 444 41.17 0.76 11.57
C ASN A 444 40.60 0.27 10.24
N THR A 445 41.16 0.77 9.14
CA THR A 445 41.13 0.11 7.83
C THR A 445 42.01 -1.14 7.90
N VAL A 446 41.40 -2.32 7.86
CA VAL A 446 42.11 -3.57 7.54
C VAL A 446 41.95 -3.82 6.05
N ASN A 447 43.02 -3.51 5.31
CA ASN A 447 43.29 -4.10 4.01
C ASN A 447 43.51 -5.61 4.21
N GLY A 448 42.67 -6.42 3.58
CA GLY A 448 42.77 -7.88 3.55
C GLY A 448 42.74 -8.37 2.11
N ASP A 449 43.81 -8.08 1.39
CA ASP A 449 44.17 -8.73 0.13
C ASP A 449 44.91 -10.03 0.49
N LYS A 450 44.38 -11.19 0.07
CA LYS A 450 45.09 -12.43 -0.32
C LYS A 450 44.16 -13.66 -0.37
N GLY A 451 44.04 -14.20 -1.58
CA GLY A 451 44.17 -15.63 -1.89
C GLY A 451 43.10 -16.59 -1.40
N TYR A 452 42.24 -17.06 -2.31
CA TYR A 452 42.31 -18.39 -2.93
C TYR A 452 41.50 -18.40 -4.23
#